data_AF-M2MKL7-F1
#
_entry.id   AF-M2MKL7-F1
#
_cell.length_a   1.000
_cell.length_b   1.000
_cell.length_c   1.000
_cell.angle_alpha   90.00
_cell.angle_beta   90.00
_cell.angle_gamma   90.00
#
_symmetry.space_group_name_H-M   'P 1'
#
loop_
_entity.id
_entity.type
_entity.pdbx_description
1 polymer ?
#
loop_
_entity_poly.entity_id
_entity_poly.type
_entity_poly.pdbx_seq_one_letter_code
_entity_poly.pdbx_strand_id
1 'polypeptide(L)'
;KTTVPLVDDNFGAMHILLNVIHGWTRRVPRQLDIQILTQVASLIDKYELHETTEIFTDMWFEAVRPALLQDHHQNLASRVFICWILQKPSEFNILTRKAILETDCGLENDGAPIPYWITSDIQSRREDIFMKVFSMLSDMLDRYDGSEQLCCHDRNCDPLALGKLMRGLKRNRLYPIPEPSTMEMSIEKLLSTVRSIDLSSYCGNHSRKAGRRFHTWDEGQIEGSPHMDEEIKNSLSRIQGQIHGLELHD
;
A
#
# COMPACT_ATOMS: atom_id res chain seq x y z
N LYS A 1 40.27 -18.59 30.43
CA LYS A 1 39.73 -18.12 29.14
C LYS A 1 38.21 -18.10 29.27
N THR A 2 37.61 -16.92 29.28
CA THR A 2 36.15 -16.79 29.25
C THR A 2 35.74 -16.84 27.78
N THR A 3 34.96 -17.85 27.41
CA THR A 3 34.35 -17.95 26.07
C THR A 3 32.99 -17.28 26.14
N VAL A 4 32.80 -16.18 25.41
CA VAL A 4 31.50 -15.56 25.23
C VAL A 4 30.86 -16.19 23.99
N PRO A 5 29.77 -16.97 24.14
CA PRO A 5 29.09 -17.56 23.00
C PRO A 5 28.29 -16.47 22.26
N LEU A 6 28.61 -16.26 20.98
CA LEU A 6 27.86 -15.39 20.06
C LEU A 6 26.80 -16.23 19.34
N VAL A 7 25.79 -16.66 20.08
CA VAL A 7 24.72 -17.51 19.55
C VAL A 7 23.92 -16.70 18.52
N ASP A 8 23.69 -17.30 17.36
CA ASP A 8 22.91 -16.78 16.22
C ASP A 8 23.50 -15.62 15.40
N ASP A 9 24.76 -15.23 15.62
CA ASP A 9 25.40 -14.17 14.82
C ASP A 9 25.95 -14.68 13.48
N ASN A 10 25.66 -13.96 12.39
CA ASN A 10 26.27 -14.24 11.10
C ASN A 10 27.78 -13.90 11.13
N PHE A 11 28.63 -14.92 10.95
CA PHE A 11 30.09 -14.76 11.01
C PHE A 11 30.63 -13.72 10.02
N GLY A 12 30.07 -13.65 8.81
CA GLY A 12 30.49 -12.69 7.78
C GLY A 12 30.17 -11.25 8.19
N ALA A 13 28.95 -11.00 8.65
CA ALA A 13 28.53 -9.68 9.14
C ALA A 13 29.34 -9.26 10.39
N MET A 14 29.55 -10.18 11.34
CA MET A 14 30.37 -9.93 12.52
C MET A 14 31.81 -9.59 12.14
N HIS A 15 32.40 -10.31 11.18
CA HIS A 15 33.75 -10.02 10.70
C HIS A 15 33.85 -8.61 10.07
N ILE A 16 32.82 -8.17 9.33
CA ILE A 16 32.77 -6.79 8.79
C ILE A 16 32.79 -5.78 9.95
N LEU A 17 31.94 -5.96 10.96
CA LEU A 17 31.87 -5.06 12.11
C LEU A 17 33.16 -5.04 12.93
N LEU A 18 33.81 -6.19 13.13
CA LEU A 18 35.11 -6.25 13.79
C LEU A 18 36.19 -5.48 13.02
N ASN A 19 36.20 -5.52 11.68
CA ASN A 19 37.12 -4.71 10.90
C ASN A 19 36.87 -3.20 11.11
N VAL A 20 35.61 -2.79 11.26
CA VAL A 20 35.25 -1.39 11.59
C VAL A 20 35.75 -1.03 12.99
N ILE A 21 35.41 -1.83 14.01
CA ILE A 21 35.79 -1.60 15.42
C ILE A 21 37.32 -1.52 15.59
N HIS A 22 38.07 -2.37 14.88
CA HIS A 22 39.54 -2.36 14.92
C HIS A 22 40.19 -1.28 14.06
N GLY A 23 39.41 -0.44 13.36
CA GLY A 23 39.94 0.60 12.49
C GLY A 23 40.63 0.07 11.22
N TRP A 24 40.38 -1.18 10.84
CA TRP A 24 40.93 -1.81 9.62
C TRP A 24 40.12 -1.42 8.39
N THR A 25 39.98 -0.12 8.16
CA THR A 25 39.09 0.47 7.15
C THR A 25 39.34 -0.04 5.72
N ARG A 26 40.58 -0.41 5.37
CA ARG A 26 40.92 -1.03 4.07
C ARG A 26 40.34 -2.42 3.85
N ARG A 27 39.99 -3.13 4.93
CA ARG A 27 39.38 -4.47 4.90
C ARG A 27 37.85 -4.44 4.90
N VAL A 28 37.26 -3.27 5.16
CA VAL A 28 35.81 -3.09 5.15
C VAL A 28 35.32 -3.01 3.70
N PRO A 29 34.37 -3.87 3.28
CA PRO A 29 33.80 -3.81 1.93
C PRO A 29 33.18 -2.43 1.65
N ARG A 30 33.27 -1.97 0.40
CA ARG A 30 32.67 -0.70 -0.02
C ARG A 30 31.21 -0.81 -0.41
N GLN A 31 30.76 -2.02 -0.72
CA GLN A 31 29.39 -2.32 -1.13
C GLN A 31 28.98 -3.62 -0.46
N LEU A 32 27.71 -3.69 -0.07
CA LEU A 32 27.06 -4.87 0.48
C LEU A 32 25.76 -5.08 -0.29
N ASP A 33 25.38 -6.34 -0.50
CA ASP A 33 24.03 -6.65 -0.97
C ASP A 33 23.01 -6.48 0.17
N ILE A 34 21.72 -6.56 -0.16
CA ILE A 34 20.61 -6.35 0.79
C ILE A 34 20.68 -7.39 1.91
N GLN A 35 20.96 -8.65 1.61
CA GLN A 35 20.98 -9.72 2.61
C GLN A 35 22.10 -9.50 3.63
N ILE A 36 23.33 -9.24 3.18
CA ILE A 36 24.47 -9.00 4.07
C ILE A 36 24.29 -7.70 4.84
N LEU A 37 23.80 -6.62 4.20
CA LEU A 37 23.53 -5.37 4.90
C LEU A 37 22.45 -5.53 5.98
N THR A 38 21.42 -6.36 5.73
CA THR A 38 20.41 -6.71 6.75
C THR A 38 21.07 -7.39 7.94
N GLN A 39 21.93 -8.39 7.71
CA GLN A 39 22.66 -9.07 8.79
C GLN A 39 23.58 -8.11 9.57
N VAL A 40 24.28 -7.21 8.86
CA VAL A 40 25.12 -6.18 9.48
C VAL A 40 24.27 -5.22 10.32
N ALA A 41 23.15 -4.73 9.79
CA ALA A 41 22.23 -3.85 10.50
C ALA A 41 21.64 -4.51 11.76
N SER A 42 21.27 -5.79 11.69
CA SER A 42 20.81 -6.56 12.86
C SER A 42 21.85 -6.62 13.97
N LEU A 43 23.14 -6.79 13.62
CA LEU A 43 24.21 -6.79 14.60
C LEU A 43 24.55 -5.38 15.10
N ILE A 44 24.41 -4.35 14.27
CA ILE A 44 24.55 -2.94 14.70
C ILE A 44 23.54 -2.63 15.80
N ASP A 45 22.28 -3.01 15.60
CA ASP A 45 21.20 -2.85 16.58
C ASP A 45 21.50 -3.66 17.85
N LYS A 46 21.77 -4.97 17.70
CA LYS A 46 22.04 -5.90 18.81
C LYS A 46 23.20 -5.47 19.72
N TYR A 47 24.25 -4.86 19.16
CA TYR A 47 25.46 -4.48 19.88
C TYR A 47 25.62 -2.96 20.05
N GLU A 48 24.59 -2.17 19.72
CA GLU A 48 24.56 -0.72 19.84
C GLU A 48 25.75 -0.02 19.12
N LEU A 49 26.10 -0.49 17.92
CA LEU A 49 27.28 -0.03 17.17
C LEU A 49 27.00 1.13 16.20
N HIS A 50 25.89 1.85 16.38
CA HIS A 50 25.43 2.90 15.47
C HIS A 50 26.52 3.96 15.21
N GLU A 51 27.05 4.58 16.26
CA GLU A 51 28.10 5.62 16.14
C GLU A 51 29.41 5.06 15.55
N THR A 52 29.77 3.83 15.90
CA THR A 52 31.02 3.20 15.44
C THR A 52 30.97 2.91 13.93
N THR A 53 29.77 2.72 13.38
CA THR A 53 29.56 2.26 12.01
C THR A 53 29.00 3.33 11.07
N GLU A 54 28.62 4.51 11.58
CA GLU A 54 27.92 5.58 10.86
C GLU A 54 28.49 5.88 9.47
N ILE A 55 29.81 6.10 9.37
CA ILE A 55 30.49 6.41 8.10
C ILE A 55 30.32 5.27 7.08
N PHE A 56 30.34 4.02 7.55
CA PHE A 56 30.22 2.86 6.68
C PHE A 56 28.77 2.57 6.32
N THR A 57 27.84 2.77 7.24
CA THR A 57 26.41 2.54 6.99
C THR A 57 25.87 3.49 5.93
N ASP A 58 26.26 4.76 5.92
CA ASP A 58 25.86 5.70 4.87
C ASP A 58 26.42 5.28 3.50
N MET A 59 27.68 4.89 3.46
CA MET A 59 28.32 4.41 2.24
C MET A 59 27.65 3.14 1.69
N TRP A 60 27.35 2.16 2.55
CA TRP A 60 26.66 0.93 2.15
C TRP A 60 25.22 1.20 1.72
N PHE A 61 24.53 2.10 2.41
CA PHE A 61 23.17 2.49 2.08
C PHE A 61 23.10 3.11 0.68
N GLU A 62 23.93 4.12 0.39
CA GLU A 62 23.93 4.76 -0.93
C GLU A 62 24.29 3.77 -2.06
N ALA A 63 25.18 2.81 -1.79
CA ALA A 63 25.49 1.76 -2.76
C ALA A 63 24.31 0.83 -3.05
N VAL A 64 23.51 0.46 -2.04
CA VAL A 64 22.39 -0.46 -2.19
C VAL A 64 21.07 0.23 -2.53
N ARG A 65 20.95 1.53 -2.28
CA ARG A 65 19.72 2.34 -2.43
C ARG A 65 19.00 2.12 -3.76
N PRO A 66 19.67 2.07 -4.94
CA PRO A 66 18.99 1.78 -6.19
C PRO A 66 18.32 0.40 -6.20
N ALA A 67 18.99 -0.63 -5.69
CA ALA A 67 18.45 -1.98 -5.60
C ALA A 67 17.35 -2.10 -4.53
N LEU A 68 17.50 -1.35 -3.44
CA LEU A 68 16.53 -1.26 -2.35
C LEU A 68 15.19 -0.65 -2.83
N LEU A 69 15.24 0.36 -3.69
CA LEU A 69 14.04 1.01 -4.27
C LEU A 69 13.56 0.40 -5.59
N GLN A 70 14.21 -0.64 -6.11
CA GLN A 70 13.71 -1.34 -7.29
C GLN A 70 12.32 -1.92 -7.05
N ASP A 71 11.50 -1.85 -8.09
CA ASP A 71 10.09 -2.26 -8.06
C ASP A 71 9.92 -3.78 -8.03
N HIS A 72 10.30 -4.39 -6.92
CA HIS A 72 10.23 -5.84 -6.66
C HIS A 72 9.70 -6.09 -5.25
N HIS A 73 8.87 -7.12 -5.07
CA HIS A 73 8.36 -7.54 -3.75
C HIS A 73 9.38 -8.32 -2.92
N GLN A 74 10.44 -8.83 -3.55
CA GLN A 74 11.45 -9.64 -2.87
C GLN A 74 12.20 -8.84 -1.80
N ASN A 75 12.29 -9.45 -0.62
CA ASN A 75 12.99 -8.95 0.55
C ASN A 75 12.45 -7.62 1.07
N LEU A 76 11.14 -7.37 0.96
CA LEU A 76 10.55 -6.09 1.36
C LEU A 76 10.74 -5.80 2.86
N ALA A 77 10.60 -6.81 3.72
CA ALA A 77 10.89 -6.67 5.15
C ALA A 77 12.35 -6.31 5.40
N SER A 78 13.31 -7.01 4.79
CA SER A 78 14.73 -6.67 4.89
C SER A 78 15.02 -5.23 4.46
N ARG A 79 14.39 -4.74 3.38
CA ARG A 79 14.57 -3.36 2.91
C ARG A 79 13.98 -2.34 3.90
N VAL A 80 12.77 -2.58 4.41
CA VAL A 80 12.13 -1.75 5.44
C VAL A 80 12.99 -1.73 6.71
N PHE A 81 13.52 -2.88 7.12
CA PHE A 81 14.39 -3.04 8.28
C PHE A 81 15.67 -2.22 8.17
N ILE A 82 16.36 -2.29 7.01
CA ILE A 82 17.56 -1.48 6.75
C ILE A 82 17.23 0.01 6.88
N CYS A 83 16.13 0.48 6.27
CA CYS A 83 15.75 1.89 6.36
C CYS A 83 15.40 2.33 7.78
N TRP A 84 14.80 1.45 8.59
CA TRP A 84 14.51 1.72 10.00
C TRP A 84 15.79 1.84 10.83
N ILE A 85 16.67 0.83 10.81
CA ILE A 85 17.92 0.84 11.58
C ILE A 85 18.85 1.97 11.15
N LEU A 86 18.97 2.23 9.85
CA LEU A 86 19.85 3.26 9.31
C LEU A 86 19.23 4.66 9.27
N GLN A 87 18.03 4.84 9.84
CA GLN A 87 17.33 6.13 9.95
C GLN A 87 17.18 6.84 8.59
N LYS A 88 16.55 6.16 7.63
CA LYS A 88 16.31 6.64 6.25
C LYS A 88 14.81 6.90 6.02
N PRO A 89 14.27 8.04 6.48
CA PRO A 89 12.82 8.33 6.49
C PRO A 89 12.16 8.30 5.12
N SER A 90 12.81 8.85 4.08
CA SER A 90 12.25 8.86 2.73
C SER A 90 12.01 7.47 2.18
N GLU A 91 13.02 6.60 2.27
CA GLU A 91 12.97 5.23 1.75
C GLU A 91 12.08 4.34 2.60
N PHE A 92 12.12 4.54 3.92
CA PHE A 92 11.21 3.86 4.84
C PHE A 92 9.75 4.14 4.46
N ASN A 93 9.41 5.40 4.22
CA ASN A 93 8.05 5.77 3.79
C ASN A 93 7.68 5.11 2.46
N ILE A 94 8.56 5.17 1.45
CA ILE A 94 8.30 4.56 0.13
C ILE A 94 8.04 3.05 0.27
N LEU A 95 8.90 2.34 1.01
CA LEU A 95 8.81 0.89 1.14
C LEU A 95 7.65 0.43 2.00
N THR A 96 7.35 1.14 3.09
CA THR A 96 6.17 0.82 3.93
C THR A 96 4.87 1.16 3.20
N ARG A 97 4.83 2.23 2.40
CA ARG A 97 3.70 2.52 1.50
C ARG A 97 3.48 1.39 0.51
N LYS A 98 4.56 0.89 -0.09
CA LYS A 98 4.54 -0.28 -0.97
C LYS A 98 4.02 -1.52 -0.24
N ALA A 99 4.48 -1.77 0.99
CA ALA A 99 3.98 -2.87 1.81
C ALA A 99 2.48 -2.75 2.09
N ILE A 100 1.99 -1.55 2.41
CA ILE A 100 0.56 -1.30 2.61
C ILE A 100 -0.23 -1.60 1.34
N LEU A 101 0.21 -1.10 0.18
CA LEU A 101 -0.56 -1.17 -1.06
C LEU A 101 -0.55 -2.53 -1.75
N GLU A 102 0.61 -3.17 -1.79
CA GLU A 102 0.89 -4.23 -2.77
C GLU A 102 0.94 -5.64 -2.17
N THR A 103 1.09 -5.77 -0.85
CA THR A 103 1.09 -7.09 -0.18
C THR A 103 -0.33 -7.62 -0.01
N ASP A 104 -0.50 -8.94 0.09
CA ASP A 104 -1.82 -9.55 0.31
C ASP A 104 -2.17 -9.67 1.81
N CYS A 105 -1.18 -9.93 2.67
CA CYS A 105 -1.40 -10.20 4.11
C CYS A 105 -0.49 -9.36 5.03
N GLY A 106 -0.09 -8.17 4.58
CA GLY A 106 0.86 -7.31 5.32
C GLY A 106 2.32 -7.61 4.99
N LEU A 107 3.23 -7.10 5.82
CA LEU A 107 4.66 -7.22 5.57
C LEU A 107 5.14 -8.66 5.78
N GLU A 108 5.55 -9.32 4.70
CA GLU A 108 6.05 -10.70 4.71
C GLU A 108 7.33 -10.84 5.54
N ASN A 109 7.43 -11.91 6.33
CA ASN A 109 8.66 -12.23 7.05
C ASN A 109 9.64 -12.96 6.13
N ASP A 110 10.71 -12.27 5.74
CA ASP A 110 11.81 -12.79 4.93
C ASP A 110 13.06 -13.16 5.77
N GLY A 111 12.91 -13.20 7.09
CA GLY A 111 14.00 -13.44 8.05
C GLY A 111 14.63 -12.16 8.62
N ALA A 112 14.20 -10.97 8.19
CA ALA A 112 14.61 -9.71 8.81
C ALA A 112 13.98 -9.55 10.21
N PRO A 113 14.73 -9.06 11.22
CA PRO A 113 14.21 -8.86 12.57
C PRO A 113 13.41 -7.55 12.66
N ILE A 114 12.29 -7.47 11.93
CA ILE A 114 11.40 -6.32 11.94
C ILE A 114 10.71 -6.19 13.31
N PRO A 115 10.72 -5.00 13.93
CA PRO A 115 9.91 -4.72 15.11
C PRO A 115 8.41 -4.95 14.88
N TYR A 116 7.74 -5.49 15.91
CA TYR A 116 6.30 -5.75 15.87
C TYR A 116 5.47 -4.51 15.54
N TRP A 117 5.86 -3.33 16.04
CA TRP A 117 5.12 -2.10 15.76
C TRP A 117 5.06 -1.76 14.26
N ILE A 118 6.12 -2.04 13.48
CA ILE A 118 6.13 -1.78 12.03
C ILE A 118 5.12 -2.70 11.32
N THR A 119 5.17 -3.99 11.62
CA THR A 119 4.24 -4.97 11.01
C THR A 119 2.80 -4.69 11.42
N SER A 120 2.57 -4.37 12.69
CA SER A 120 1.27 -4.00 13.24
C SER A 120 0.71 -2.74 12.59
N ASP A 121 1.51 -1.69 12.44
CA ASP A 121 1.06 -0.43 11.83
C ASP A 121 0.78 -0.59 10.34
N ILE A 122 1.59 -1.35 9.60
CA ILE A 122 1.29 -1.69 8.20
C ILE A 122 -0.05 -2.40 8.12
N GLN A 123 -0.30 -3.39 8.99
CA GLN A 123 -1.56 -4.13 8.99
C GLN A 123 -2.75 -3.25 9.38
N SER A 124 -2.61 -2.41 10.42
CA SER A 124 -3.65 -1.46 10.83
C SER A 124 -4.00 -0.48 9.72
N ARG A 125 -3.00 0.08 9.03
CA ARG A 125 -3.22 0.97 7.88
C ARG A 125 -3.94 0.28 6.74
N ARG A 126 -3.64 -1.01 6.50
CA ARG A 126 -4.34 -1.80 5.50
C ARG A 126 -5.81 -1.98 5.85
N GLU A 127 -6.10 -2.37 7.08
CA GLU A 127 -7.47 -2.53 7.59
C GLU A 127 -8.28 -1.23 7.49
N ASP A 128 -7.69 -0.09 7.85
CA ASP A 128 -8.32 1.23 7.70
C ASP A 128 -8.70 1.54 6.25
N ILE A 129 -7.84 1.18 5.29
CA ILE A 129 -8.10 1.42 3.87
C ILE A 129 -9.19 0.47 3.36
N PHE A 130 -9.16 -0.80 3.74
CA PHE A 130 -10.24 -1.75 3.44
C PHE A 130 -11.57 -1.24 3.98
N MET A 131 -11.60 -0.82 5.24
CA MET A 131 -12.77 -0.25 5.88
C MET A 131 -13.31 0.95 5.09
N LYS A 132 -12.46 1.91 4.71
CA LYS A 132 -12.87 3.06 3.90
C LYS A 132 -13.49 2.67 2.55
N VAL A 133 -12.89 1.71 1.85
CA VAL A 133 -13.42 1.25 0.55
C VAL A 133 -14.74 0.50 0.73
N PHE A 134 -14.84 -0.36 1.74
CA PHE A 134 -16.04 -1.15 2.01
C PHE A 134 -17.19 -0.29 2.52
N SER A 135 -16.95 0.67 3.42
CA SER A 135 -17.96 1.66 3.81
C SER A 135 -18.46 2.46 2.61
N MET A 136 -17.56 2.93 1.73
CA MET A 136 -17.97 3.62 0.50
C MET A 136 -18.88 2.76 -0.38
N LEU A 137 -18.56 1.47 -0.56
CA LEU A 137 -19.38 0.54 -1.34
C LEU A 137 -20.74 0.29 -0.65
N SER A 138 -20.76 0.15 0.67
CA SER A 138 -22.00 -0.01 1.45
C SER A 138 -22.90 1.21 1.29
N ASP A 139 -22.35 2.41 1.51
CA ASP A 139 -23.08 3.69 1.37
C ASP A 139 -23.65 3.87 -0.04
N MET A 140 -22.97 3.35 -1.06
CA MET A 140 -23.49 3.37 -2.43
C MET A 140 -24.61 2.35 -2.65
N LEU A 141 -24.50 1.13 -2.12
CA LEU A 141 -25.57 0.15 -2.21
C LEU A 141 -26.84 0.67 -1.52
N ASP A 142 -26.71 1.21 -0.30
CA ASP A 142 -27.84 1.69 0.49
C ASP A 142 -28.52 2.91 -0.16
N ARG A 143 -27.74 3.87 -0.69
CA ARG A 143 -28.31 5.04 -1.37
C ARG A 143 -29.06 4.67 -2.64
N TYR A 144 -28.53 3.75 -3.44
CA TYR A 144 -29.15 3.35 -4.71
C TYR A 144 -30.30 2.34 -4.55
N ASP A 145 -30.40 1.63 -3.42
CA ASP A 145 -31.56 0.80 -3.05
C ASP A 145 -32.72 1.61 -2.45
N GLY A 146 -32.46 2.88 -2.09
CA GLY A 146 -33.46 3.79 -1.54
C GLY A 146 -34.57 4.16 -2.52
N SER A 147 -35.64 4.77 -2.00
CA SER A 147 -36.78 5.25 -2.78
C SER A 147 -36.55 6.59 -3.49
N GLU A 148 -35.46 7.28 -3.18
CA GLU A 148 -35.14 8.59 -3.75
C GLU A 148 -34.49 8.43 -5.13
N GLN A 149 -34.93 9.24 -6.09
CA GLN A 149 -34.32 9.28 -7.42
C GLN A 149 -33.04 10.12 -7.36
N LEU A 150 -31.88 9.51 -7.64
CA LEU A 150 -30.57 10.16 -7.63
C LEU A 150 -30.23 10.74 -9.01
N CYS A 151 -30.55 10.02 -10.09
CA CYS A 151 -30.32 10.51 -11.44
C CYS A 151 -31.44 11.46 -11.89
N CYS A 152 -31.11 12.70 -12.23
CA CYS A 152 -32.09 13.68 -12.72
C CYS A 152 -32.60 13.42 -14.16
N HIS A 153 -31.96 12.52 -14.91
CA HIS A 153 -32.22 12.34 -16.35
C HIS A 153 -33.12 11.14 -16.70
N ASP A 154 -33.03 10.01 -16.01
CA ASP A 154 -33.83 8.81 -16.29
C ASP A 154 -34.02 7.98 -15.02
N ARG A 155 -35.27 7.59 -14.74
CA ARG A 155 -35.65 6.78 -13.57
C ARG A 155 -35.06 5.37 -13.58
N ASN A 156 -34.65 4.87 -14.75
CA ASN A 156 -34.03 3.55 -14.89
C ASN A 156 -32.51 3.59 -14.62
N CYS A 157 -31.89 4.77 -14.52
CA CYS A 157 -30.46 4.87 -14.24
C CYS A 157 -30.07 4.23 -12.91
N ASP A 158 -30.79 4.56 -11.84
CA ASP A 158 -30.42 4.15 -10.49
C ASP A 158 -30.59 2.63 -10.27
N PRO A 159 -31.73 2.00 -10.64
CA PRO A 159 -31.89 0.55 -10.53
C PRO A 159 -30.91 -0.24 -11.41
N LEU A 160 -30.57 0.26 -12.61
CA LEU A 160 -29.59 -0.39 -13.49
C LEU A 160 -28.17 -0.25 -12.94
N ALA A 161 -27.81 0.91 -12.39
CA ALA A 161 -26.52 1.13 -11.73
C ALA A 161 -26.36 0.22 -10.52
N LEU A 162 -27.39 0.12 -9.66
CA LEU A 162 -27.42 -0.80 -8.53
C LEU A 162 -27.24 -2.26 -8.99
N GLY A 163 -28.01 -2.69 -10.00
CA GLY A 163 -27.90 -4.04 -10.54
C GLY A 163 -26.52 -4.34 -11.13
N LYS A 164 -25.88 -3.38 -11.79
CA LYS A 164 -24.50 -3.48 -12.28
C LYS A 164 -23.50 -3.59 -11.13
N LEU A 165 -23.60 -2.74 -10.11
CA LEU A 165 -22.73 -2.75 -8.94
C LEU A 165 -22.84 -4.07 -8.19
N MET A 166 -24.05 -4.51 -7.83
CA MET A 166 -24.26 -5.79 -7.13
C MET A 166 -23.72 -6.98 -7.93
N ARG A 167 -23.94 -7.02 -9.25
CA ARG A 167 -23.40 -8.09 -10.12
C ARG A 167 -21.88 -8.03 -10.19
N GLY A 168 -21.30 -6.84 -10.28
CA GLY A 168 -19.85 -6.61 -10.27
C GLY A 168 -19.21 -7.07 -8.97
N LEU A 169 -19.76 -6.69 -7.83
CA LEU A 169 -19.28 -7.11 -6.51
C LEU A 169 -19.41 -8.63 -6.32
N LYS A 170 -20.55 -9.23 -6.69
CA LYS A 170 -20.73 -10.70 -6.64
C LYS A 170 -19.72 -11.45 -7.50
N ARG A 171 -19.47 -10.98 -8.74
CA ARG A 171 -18.50 -11.60 -9.65
C ARG A 171 -17.08 -11.60 -9.07
N ASN A 172 -16.75 -10.56 -8.32
CA ASN A 172 -15.44 -10.37 -7.69
C ASN A 172 -15.37 -10.85 -6.23
N ARG A 173 -16.40 -11.55 -5.72
CA ARG A 173 -16.48 -12.04 -4.33
C ARG A 173 -16.38 -10.94 -3.27
N LEU A 174 -16.83 -9.73 -3.60
CA LEU A 174 -16.94 -8.58 -2.70
C LEU A 174 -18.39 -8.37 -2.20
N TYR A 175 -19.28 -9.33 -2.45
CA TYR A 175 -20.67 -9.30 -1.98
C TYR A 175 -21.06 -10.66 -1.37
N PRO A 176 -21.58 -10.73 -0.12
CA PRO A 176 -21.75 -9.59 0.81
C PRO A 176 -20.41 -8.90 1.10
N ILE A 177 -20.47 -7.62 1.49
CA ILE A 177 -19.25 -6.83 1.75
C ILE A 177 -18.41 -7.57 2.81
N PRO A 178 -17.15 -7.92 2.53
CA PRO A 178 -16.31 -8.67 3.46
C PRO A 178 -15.91 -7.83 4.69
N GLU A 179 -15.50 -8.51 5.76
CA GLU A 179 -14.89 -7.83 6.90
C GLU A 179 -13.43 -7.44 6.61
N PRO A 180 -13.01 -6.19 6.87
CA PRO A 180 -11.66 -5.69 6.57
C PRO A 180 -10.52 -6.58 7.08
N SER A 181 -10.64 -7.10 8.31
CA SER A 181 -9.62 -7.92 8.97
C SER A 181 -9.47 -9.32 8.39
N THR A 182 -10.44 -9.78 7.60
CA THR A 182 -10.42 -11.10 6.93
C THR A 182 -9.89 -11.02 5.50
N MET A 183 -9.50 -9.82 5.04
CA MET A 183 -9.18 -9.58 3.65
C MET A 183 -7.74 -9.98 3.29
N GLU A 184 -7.61 -11.09 2.56
CA GLU A 184 -6.34 -11.59 2.02
C GLU A 184 -6.18 -11.17 0.55
N MET A 185 -5.97 -9.87 0.33
CA MET A 185 -5.79 -9.29 -1.00
C MET A 185 -5.02 -7.98 -0.89
N SER A 186 -4.26 -7.61 -1.92
CA SER A 186 -3.65 -6.28 -1.96
C SER A 186 -4.66 -5.16 -2.19
N ILE A 187 -4.38 -3.99 -1.62
CA ILE A 187 -5.21 -2.79 -1.80
C ILE A 187 -5.23 -2.40 -3.28
N GLU A 188 -4.10 -2.49 -3.98
CA GLU A 188 -4.07 -2.23 -5.42
C GLU A 188 -4.99 -3.14 -6.21
N LYS A 189 -5.03 -4.43 -5.86
CA LYS A 189 -5.94 -5.39 -6.48
C LYS A 189 -7.39 -5.09 -6.15
N LEU A 190 -7.71 -4.66 -4.93
CA LEU A 190 -9.05 -4.18 -4.59
C LEU A 190 -9.44 -2.94 -5.40
N LEU A 191 -8.61 -1.91 -5.41
CA LEU A 191 -8.90 -0.66 -6.13
C LEU A 191 -9.08 -0.91 -7.63
N SER A 192 -8.22 -1.72 -8.25
CA SER A 192 -8.34 -2.10 -9.67
C SER A 192 -9.59 -2.93 -9.94
N THR A 193 -9.94 -3.86 -9.04
CA THR A 193 -11.16 -4.67 -9.14
C THR A 193 -12.41 -3.79 -9.11
N VAL A 194 -12.51 -2.86 -8.16
CA VAL A 194 -13.67 -1.95 -8.06
C VAL A 194 -13.73 -1.03 -9.28
N ARG A 195 -12.60 -0.50 -9.75
CA ARG A 195 -12.52 0.33 -10.98
C ARG A 195 -12.95 -0.42 -12.25
N SER A 196 -12.80 -1.74 -12.28
CA SER A 196 -13.14 -2.55 -13.46
C SER A 196 -14.64 -2.84 -13.62
N ILE A 197 -15.45 -2.52 -12.61
CA ILE A 197 -16.90 -2.73 -12.67
C ILE A 197 -17.49 -1.72 -13.66
N ASP A 198 -18.12 -2.20 -14.73
CA ASP A 198 -18.82 -1.32 -15.68
C ASP A 198 -20.07 -0.72 -15.01
N LEU A 199 -19.97 0.56 -14.64
CA LEU A 199 -21.04 1.36 -14.06
C LEU A 199 -21.53 2.45 -15.00
N SER A 200 -21.27 2.30 -16.31
CA SER A 200 -21.71 3.27 -17.33
C SER A 200 -23.19 3.58 -17.19
N SER A 201 -23.52 4.87 -17.18
CA SER A 201 -24.88 5.35 -16.94
C SER A 201 -25.81 4.98 -18.09
N TYR A 202 -27.06 4.72 -17.75
CA TYR A 202 -28.09 4.38 -18.75
C TYR A 202 -28.41 5.60 -19.64
N CYS A 203 -28.65 6.77 -19.05
CA CYS A 203 -28.97 7.99 -19.78
C CYS A 203 -27.81 8.49 -20.66
N GLY A 204 -26.54 8.32 -20.25
CA GLY A 204 -25.38 8.68 -21.06
C GLY A 204 -25.25 7.84 -22.34
N ASN A 205 -25.66 6.58 -22.28
CA ASN A 205 -25.67 5.66 -23.42
C ASN A 205 -26.89 5.84 -24.33
N HIS A 206 -28.04 6.25 -23.78
CA HIS A 206 -29.28 6.46 -24.52
C HIS A 206 -29.34 7.83 -25.22
N SER A 207 -28.77 8.89 -24.64
CA SER A 207 -28.67 10.21 -25.30
C SER A 207 -27.84 10.19 -26.58
N ARG A 208 -26.84 9.29 -26.70
CA ARG A 208 -26.05 9.11 -27.93
C ARG A 208 -26.84 8.41 -29.07
N LYS A 209 -27.89 7.65 -28.75
CA LYS A 209 -28.73 6.95 -29.73
C LYS A 209 -30.01 7.70 -30.08
N ALA A 210 -30.49 8.60 -29.20
CA ALA A 210 -31.66 9.44 -29.42
C ALA A 210 -31.36 10.69 -30.28
N GLY A 211 -30.51 10.55 -31.30
CA GLY A 211 -30.40 11.52 -32.39
C GLY A 211 -31.61 11.46 -33.32
N ARG A 212 -32.80 11.75 -32.79
CA ARG A 212 -34.01 12.22 -33.49
C ARG A 212 -35.22 12.22 -32.52
N ARG A 213 -35.64 13.44 -32.14
CA ARG A 213 -36.94 13.83 -31.55
C ARG A 213 -37.13 13.55 -30.05
N PHE A 214 -36.87 14.55 -29.20
CA PHE A 214 -37.93 15.29 -28.49
C PHE A 214 -37.35 16.54 -27.79
N HIS A 215 -38.25 17.42 -27.38
CA HIS A 215 -38.10 18.85 -27.13
C HIS A 215 -37.15 19.30 -26.00
N THR A 216 -36.60 20.49 -26.25
CA THR A 216 -36.12 21.55 -25.33
C THR A 216 -36.36 21.29 -23.84
N TRP A 217 -35.29 20.98 -23.13
CA TRP A 217 -35.13 21.29 -21.71
C TRP A 217 -34.16 22.46 -21.62
N ASP A 218 -34.53 23.49 -20.86
CA ASP A 218 -33.79 24.73 -20.70
C ASP A 218 -32.31 24.49 -20.37
N GLU A 219 -31.42 25.14 -21.12
CA GLU A 219 -29.96 25.13 -20.94
C GLU A 219 -29.49 25.94 -19.71
N GLY A 220 -30.36 26.11 -18.72
CA GLY A 220 -30.08 26.85 -17.49
C GLY A 220 -30.02 25.92 -16.29
N GLN A 221 -28.81 25.68 -15.78
CA GLN A 221 -28.53 25.15 -14.43
C GLN A 221 -29.01 23.71 -14.14
N ILE A 222 -28.25 22.71 -14.59
CA ILE A 222 -28.14 21.45 -13.85
C ILE A 222 -26.65 21.11 -13.79
N GLU A 223 -25.98 21.49 -12.71
CA GLU A 223 -24.70 20.88 -12.33
C GLU A 223 -24.93 19.36 -12.35
N GLY A 224 -24.26 18.68 -13.28
CA GLY A 224 -24.53 17.27 -13.57
C GLY A 224 -24.39 16.44 -12.31
N SER A 225 -25.47 15.78 -11.88
CA SER A 225 -25.41 14.77 -10.84
C SER A 225 -24.33 13.75 -11.26
N PRO A 226 -23.23 13.56 -10.50
CA PRO A 226 -22.23 12.60 -10.87
C PRO A 226 -22.87 11.22 -10.90
N HIS A 227 -22.79 10.53 -12.04
CA HIS A 227 -23.22 9.14 -12.13
C HIS A 227 -22.35 8.27 -11.22
N MET A 228 -22.88 7.12 -10.77
CA MET A 228 -22.19 6.18 -9.89
C MET A 228 -20.74 5.87 -10.32
N ASP A 229 -20.49 5.76 -11.63
CA ASP A 229 -19.14 5.54 -12.19
C ASP A 229 -18.15 6.67 -11.82
N GLU A 230 -18.55 7.93 -12.01
CA GLU A 230 -17.73 9.09 -11.64
C GLU A 230 -17.60 9.21 -10.12
N GLU A 231 -18.67 8.92 -9.39
CA GLU A 231 -18.65 8.96 -7.93
C GLU A 231 -17.69 7.93 -7.32
N ILE A 232 -17.68 6.69 -7.85
CA ILE A 232 -16.72 5.65 -7.45
C ILE A 232 -15.30 6.07 -7.80
N LYS A 233 -15.05 6.56 -9.01
CA LYS A 233 -13.71 6.99 -9.44
C LYS A 233 -13.17 8.11 -8.55
N ASN A 234 -14.00 9.11 -8.26
CA ASN A 234 -13.62 10.23 -7.40
C ASN A 234 -13.36 9.78 -5.96
N SER A 235 -14.22 8.91 -5.42
CA SER A 235 -14.07 8.37 -4.07
C SER A 235 -12.81 7.52 -3.93
N LEU A 236 -12.53 6.62 -4.88
CA LEU A 236 -11.31 5.81 -4.88
C LEU A 236 -10.06 6.68 -5.06
N SER A 237 -10.11 7.71 -5.90
CA SER A 237 -8.98 8.63 -6.09
C SER A 237 -8.68 9.43 -4.82
N ARG A 238 -9.72 9.87 -4.10
CA ARG A 238 -9.59 10.53 -2.79
C ARG A 238 -8.98 9.60 -1.75
N ILE A 239 -9.45 8.36 -1.66
CA ILE A 239 -8.88 7.36 -0.74
C ILE A 239 -7.41 7.11 -1.10
N GLN A 240 -7.10 6.85 -2.37
CA GLN A 240 -5.73 6.55 -2.81
C GLN A 240 -4.77 7.72 -2.57
N GLY A 241 -5.22 8.96 -2.76
CA GLY A 241 -4.43 10.17 -2.50
C GLY A 241 -4.06 10.37 -1.02
N GLN A 242 -4.74 9.70 -0.10
CA GLN A 242 -4.46 9.77 1.33
C GLN A 242 -3.49 8.67 1.81
N ILE A 243 -3.11 7.72 0.94
CA ILE A 243 -2.26 6.59 1.31
C ILE A 243 -0.78 6.99 1.26
N HIS A 244 -0.19 7.09 2.45
CA HIS A 244 1.22 7.33 2.70
C HIS A 244 1.84 6.14 3.44
N GLY A 245 3.17 6.02 3.36
CA GLY A 245 3.91 5.07 4.20
C GLY A 245 3.96 5.51 5.65
N LEU A 246 4.58 4.69 6.48
CA LEU A 246 4.84 5.03 7.87
C LEU A 246 5.90 6.14 7.96
N GLU A 247 5.87 6.88 9.06
CA GLU A 247 6.89 7.87 9.40
C GLU A 247 7.88 7.25 10.37
N LEU A 248 9.17 7.53 10.19
CA LEU A 248 10.18 7.21 11.20
C LEU A 248 10.06 8.24 12.32
N HIS A 249 9.87 7.77 13.54
CA HIS A 249 9.93 8.61 14.74
C HIS A 249 11.35 8.52 15.32
N ASP A 250 11.91 9.69 15.65
CA ASP A 250 13.19 9.83 16.34
C ASP A 250 13.14 9.29 17.78
#